data_AF-A0A3S1ZE28-F1
#
_entry.id   AF-A0A3S1ZE28-F1
#
_cell.length_a   1.000
_cell.length_b   1.000
_cell.length_c   1.000
_cell.angle_alpha   90.00
_cell.angle_beta   90.00
_cell.angle_gamma   90.00
#
_symmetry.space_group_name_H-M   'P 1'
#
loop_
_entity.id
_entity.type
_entity.pdbx_description
1 polymer ?
#
loop_
_entity_poly.entity_id
_entity_poly.type
_entity_poly.pdbx_seq_one_letter_code
_entity_poly.pdbx_strand_id
1 'polypeptide(L)' 'SYVGIAISLFPMIVPYHFTLWESASSERTQAFLLVGTLVLLPVILMYTGWSYWVFRGKVRADIGYH' A
#
# COMPACT_ATOMS: atom_id res chain seq x y z
N SER A 1 -11.56 -10.89 1.69
CA SER A 1 -11.13 -11.75 2.81
C SER A 1 -10.05 -11.14 3.72
N TYR A 2 -9.30 -10.10 3.32
CA TYR A 2 -8.28 -9.48 4.19
C TYR A 2 -8.84 -8.60 5.32
N VAL A 3 -9.92 -7.87 5.06
CA VAL A 3 -10.54 -6.98 6.06
C VAL A 3 -11.07 -7.74 7.27
N GLY A 4 -11.64 -8.93 7.08
CA GLY A 4 -12.10 -9.78 8.18
C GLY A 4 -10.96 -10.20 9.11
N ILE A 5 -9.79 -10.51 8.55
CA ILE A 5 -8.59 -10.82 9.34
C ILE A 5 -8.14 -9.59 10.13
N ALA A 6 -8.10 -8.41 9.50
CA ALA A 6 -7.70 -7.18 10.16
C ALA A 6 -8.62 -6.81 11.34
N ILE A 7 -9.93 -6.94 11.16
CA ILE A 7 -10.92 -6.67 12.23
C ILE A 7 -10.79 -7.67 13.37
N SER A 8 -10.58 -8.95 13.08
CA SER A 8 -10.44 -9.99 14.12
C SER A 8 -9.17 -9.84 14.95
N LEU A 9 -8.11 -9.27 14.39
CA LEU A 9 -6.85 -9.06 15.08
C LEU A 9 -6.82 -7.72 15.84
N PHE A 10 -7.54 -6.70 15.36
CA PHE A 10 -7.58 -5.40 16.02
C PHE A 10 -8.12 -5.52 17.47
N PRO A 11 -7.47 -4.93 18.49
CA PRO A 11 -6.33 -3.99 18.43
C PRO A 11 -4.93 -4.64 18.57
N MET A 12 -4.84 -5.96 18.56
CA MET A 12 -3.61 -6.73 18.74
C MET A 12 -2.84 -6.85 17.41
N ILE A 13 -1.64 -6.27 17.35
CA ILE A 13 -0.74 -6.44 16.19
C ILE A 13 -0.02 -7.79 16.26
N VAL A 14 0.32 -8.23 17.48
CA VAL A 14 0.78 -9.59 17.78
C VAL A 14 -0.16 -10.17 18.82
N PRO A 15 -1.07 -11.10 18.44
CA PRO A 15 -2.02 -11.71 19.36
C PRO A 15 -1.34 -12.24 20.62
N TYR A 16 -1.96 -12.00 21.78
CA TYR A 16 -1.47 -12.41 23.11
C TYR A 16 -0.15 -11.78 23.59
N HIS A 17 0.49 -10.93 22.79
CA HIS A 17 1.77 -10.31 23.14
C HIS A 17 1.68 -8.79 23.25
N PHE A 18 1.35 -8.09 22.16
CA PHE A 18 1.41 -6.63 22.11
C PHE A 18 0.26 -6.03 21.32
N THR A 19 -0.28 -4.94 21.85
CA THR A 19 -1.25 -4.09 21.16
C THR A 19 -0.58 -3.17 20.14
N LEU A 20 -1.39 -2.60 19.24
CA LEU A 20 -0.95 -1.62 18.25
C LEU A 20 -0.32 -0.37 18.89
N TRP A 21 -0.82 0.04 20.07
CA TRP A 21 -0.32 1.22 20.78
C TRP A 21 0.99 0.95 21.51
N GLU A 22 1.15 -0.23 22.10
CA GLU A 22 2.40 -0.64 22.77
C GLU A 22 3.55 -0.86 21.79
N SER A 23 3.22 -1.28 20.57
CA SER A 23 4.19 -1.50 19.49
C SER A 23 4.49 -0.24 18.68
N ALA A 24 3.89 0.90 19.03
CA ALA A 24 4.07 2.15 18.30
C ALA A 24 5.50 2.68 18.48
N SER A 25 6.06 3.23 17.40
CA SER A 25 7.34 3.94 17.46
C SER A 25 7.19 5.26 18.21
N SER A 26 8.33 5.87 18.60
CA SER A 26 8.31 7.21 19.20
C SER A 26 7.61 8.23 18.30
N GLU A 27 6.93 9.22 18.90
CA GLU A 27 6.16 10.24 18.17
C GLU A 27 6.97 10.95 17.09
N ARG A 28 8.24 11.27 17.37
CA ARG A 28 9.14 11.93 16.42
C ARG A 28 9.43 11.04 15.21
N THR A 29 9.71 9.76 15.44
CA THR A 29 9.95 8.79 14.36
C THR A 29 8.68 8.63 13.51
N GLN A 30 7.53 8.50 14.15
CA GLN A 30 6.25 8.35 13.45
C GLN A 30 5.91 9.60 12.62
N ALA A 31 6.14 10.80 13.15
CA ALA A 31 5.94 12.05 12.42
C ALA A 31 6.88 12.16 11.20
N PHE A 32 8.15 11.78 11.33
CA PHE A 32 9.09 11.75 10.22
C PHE A 32 8.63 10.79 9.10
N LEU A 33 8.23 9.57 9.46
CA LEU A 33 7.71 8.59 8.51
C LEU A 33 6.42 9.07 7.84
N LEU A 34 5.53 9.75 8.58
CA LEU A 34 4.29 10.30 8.04
C LEU A 34 4.57 11.34 6.96
N VAL A 35 5.49 12.28 7.21
CA VAL A 35 5.88 13.30 6.21
C VAL A 35 6.48 12.64 4.98
N GLY A 36 7.40 11.68 5.16
CA GLY A 36 7.97 10.94 4.03
C GLY A 36 6.91 10.19 3.22
N THR A 37 5.99 9.51 3.90
CA THR A 37 4.89 8.78 3.28
C THR A 37 3.96 9.70 2.50
N LEU A 38 3.62 10.87 3.06
CA LEU A 38 2.72 11.84 2.43
C LEU A 38 3.26 12.36 1.09
N VAL A 39 4.58 12.39 0.91
CA VAL A 39 5.22 12.79 -0.35
C VAL A 39 5.47 11.59 -1.27
N LEU A 40 5.98 10.48 -0.74
CA LEU A 40 6.36 9.32 -1.55
C LEU A 40 5.14 8.56 -2.08
N LEU A 41 4.13 8.34 -1.25
CA LEU A 41 2.94 7.60 -1.63
C LEU A 41 2.23 8.20 -2.86
N PRO A 42 1.92 9.51 -2.94
CA PRO A 42 1.29 10.07 -4.13
C PRO A 42 2.21 10.00 -5.36
N VAL A 43 3.53 10.12 -5.21
CA VAL A 43 4.48 9.95 -6.34
C VAL A 43 4.40 8.52 -6.89
N ILE A 44 4.42 7.52 -6.02
CA ILE A 44 4.30 6.11 -6.41
C ILE A 44 2.96 5.86 -7.10
N LEU A 45 1.86 6.36 -6.54
CA LEU A 45 0.53 6.19 -7.13
C LEU A 45 0.40 6.91 -8.47
N MET A 46 0.94 8.13 -8.60
CA MET A 46 0.95 8.86 -9.87
C MET A 46 1.72 8.11 -10.94
N TYR A 47 2.93 7.65 -10.63
CA TYR A 47 3.73 6.86 -11.57
C TYR A 47 3.04 5.56 -11.96
N THR A 48 2.47 4.85 -10.98
CA THR A 48 1.74 3.60 -11.22
C THR A 48 0.53 3.85 -12.12
N GLY A 49 -0.30 4.86 -11.79
CA GLY A 49 -1.45 5.25 -12.60
C GLY A 49 -1.07 5.72 -14.01
N TRP A 50 0.01 6.48 -14.14
CA TRP A 50 0.57 6.90 -15.42
C TRP A 50 1.04 5.69 -16.24
N SER A 51 1.75 4.75 -15.63
CA SER A 51 2.19 3.52 -16.29
C SER A 51 1.01 2.73 -16.86
N TYR A 52 -0.03 2.50 -16.04
CA TYR A 52 -1.27 1.88 -16.53
C TYR A 52 -1.93 2.71 -17.63
N TRP A 53 -1.91 4.05 -17.53
CA TRP A 53 -2.47 4.91 -18.56
C TRP A 53 -1.70 4.87 -19.87
N VAL A 54 -0.37 4.83 -19.84
CA VAL A 54 0.49 4.71 -21.03
C VAL A 54 0.32 3.35 -21.68
N PHE A 55 0.27 2.27 -20.90
CA PHE A 55 0.20 0.91 -21.40
C PHE A 55 -1.22 0.37 -21.60
N ARG A 56 -2.27 1.18 -21.41
CA ARG A 56 -3.68 0.77 -21.67
C ARG A 56 -4.01 0.57 -23.16
N GLY A 57 -3.05 0.76 -24.06
CA GLY A 57 -3.23 0.56 -25.50
C GLY A 57 -3.70 -0.87 -25.81
N LYS A 58 -4.62 -0.99 -26.77
CA LYS A 58 -5.22 -2.27 -27.17
C LYS A 58 -4.12 -3.19 -27.72
N VAL A 59 -3.85 -4.31 -27.06
CA VAL A 59 -3.12 -5.43 -27.66
C VAL A 59 -3.92 -5.85 -28.90
N ARG A 60 -3.42 -5.50 -30.10
CA ARG A 60 -4.02 -5.97 -31.35
C ARG A 60 -3.74 -7.46 -31.45
N ALA A 61 -4.77 -8.27 -31.21
CA ALA A 61 -4.74 -9.71 -31.41
C ALA A 61 -4.84 -10.07 -32.91
N ASP A 62 -4.02 -9.46 -33.77
CA ASP A 62 -3.99 -9.79 -35.22
C ASP A 62 -2.59 -9.97 -35.81
N ILE A 63 -1.52 -9.88 -35.01
CA ILE A 63 -0.15 -10.08 -35.49
C ILE A 63 0.34 -11.46 -35.05
N GLY A 64 -0.16 -12.53 -35.68
CA GLY A 64 0.37 -13.87 -35.37
C GLY A 64 -0.40 -15.10 -35.86
N TYR A 65 -1.08 -15.05 -37.00
CA TYR A 65 -1.35 -16.25 -37.81
C TYR A 65 -1.43 -15.82 -39.26
N HIS A 66 -0.29 -15.77 -39.94
CA HIS A 66 -0.08 -16.01 -41.37
C HIS A 66 1.31 -16.60 -41.52
#